data_AF-A0A2S9MER4-F1
#
_entry.id   AF-A0A2S9MER4-F1
#
_cell.length_a   1.000
_cell.length_b   1.000
_cell.length_c   1.000
_cell.angle_alpha   90.00
_cell.angle_beta   90.00
_cell.angle_gamma   90.00
#
_symmetry.space_group_name_H-M   'P 1'
#
loop_
_entity.id
_entity.type
_entity.pdbx_description
1 polymer ?
#
loop_
_entity_poly.entity_id
_entity_poly.type
_entity_poly.pdbx_seq_one_letter_code
_entity_poly.pdbx_strand_id
1 'polypeptide(L)'
;MVGTERLPIELPAGWIAEDDSRGTVITAIDARGRPAGSVTVCTKARGYTLGVAKVRRARDAAEDVYKGLGWQVRLFSDAVCALSQTLEN
;
A
#
# COMPACT_ATOMS: atom_id res chain seq x y z
N MET A 1 -4.40 20.17 6.35
CA MET A 1 -3.76 19.96 5.05
C MET A 1 -3.33 18.50 5.05
N VAL A 2 -4.10 17.62 4.40
CA VAL A 2 -3.71 16.21 4.29
C VAL A 2 -2.62 16.17 3.24
N GLY A 3 -1.37 16.08 3.70
CA GLY A 3 -0.22 16.01 2.81
C GLY A 3 -0.30 14.70 2.06
N THR A 4 -0.54 14.75 0.76
CA THR A 4 -0.21 13.63 -0.13
C THR A 4 1.31 13.58 -0.15
N GLU A 5 1.94 12.85 0.76
CA GLU A 5 3.35 12.51 0.59
C GLU A 5 3.45 11.84 -0.79
N ARG A 6 4.27 12.42 -1.67
CA ARG A 6 4.44 11.94 -3.04
C ARG A 6 4.79 10.46 -2.98
N LEU A 7 3.82 9.62 -3.32
CA LEU A 7 4.01 8.19 -3.35
C LEU A 7 5.23 7.88 -4.23
N PRO A 8 6.04 6.87 -3.88
CA PRO A 8 7.18 6.47 -4.69
C PRO A 8 6.76 5.79 -6.01
N ILE A 9 5.45 5.64 -6.26
CA ILE A 9 4.86 5.03 -7.44
C ILE A 9 3.68 5.86 -7.93
N GLU A 10 3.35 5.73 -9.22
CA GLU A 10 2.06 6.17 -9.74
C GLU A 10 0.99 5.13 -9.40
N LEU A 11 -0.18 5.60 -8.96
CA LEU A 11 -1.32 4.72 -8.71
C LEU A 11 -2.14 4.50 -9.98
N PRO A 12 -2.83 3.36 -10.10
CA PRO A 12 -3.84 3.17 -11.14
C PRO A 12 -4.90 4.26 -11.12
N ALA A 13 -5.50 4.55 -12.28
CA ALA A 13 -6.51 5.59 -12.41
C ALA A 13 -7.69 5.34 -11.45
N GLY A 14 -8.10 6.40 -10.75
CA GLY A 14 -9.20 6.37 -9.79
C GLY A 14 -8.80 5.89 -8.39
N TRP A 15 -7.60 5.34 -8.19
CA TRP A 15 -7.15 4.94 -6.87
C TRP A 15 -6.70 6.16 -6.05
N ILE A 16 -6.86 6.06 -4.74
CA ILE A 16 -6.49 7.12 -3.80
C ILE A 16 -5.48 6.58 -2.79
N ALA A 17 -4.62 7.45 -2.28
CA ALA A 17 -3.78 7.16 -1.13
C ALA A 17 -3.91 8.25 -0.08
N GLU A 18 -3.98 7.83 1.17
CA GLU A 18 -4.09 8.70 2.32
C GLU A 18 -3.18 8.19 3.43
N ASP A 19 -2.43 9.10 4.06
CA ASP A 19 -1.58 8.76 5.19
C ASP A 19 -2.35 8.84 6.50
N ASP A 20 -2.22 7.82 7.34
CA ASP A 20 -2.78 7.77 8.69
C ASP A 20 -1.77 7.25 9.73
N SER A 21 -2.23 7.04 10.97
CA SER A 21 -1.39 6.56 12.07
C SER A 21 -0.86 5.13 11.89
N ARG A 22 -1.43 4.35 10.96
CA ARG A 22 -1.04 2.97 10.61
C ARG A 22 -0.05 2.96 9.44
N GLY A 23 -0.14 3.94 8.55
CA GLY A 23 0.73 4.10 7.38
C GLY A 23 -0.02 4.75 6.21
N THR A 24 0.44 4.52 5.00
CA THR A 24 -0.22 4.97 3.78
C THR A 24 -1.28 3.96 3.37
N VAL A 25 -2.55 4.34 3.44
CA VAL A 25 -3.69 3.54 3.00
C VAL A 25 -3.97 3.84 1.54
N ILE A 26 -3.79 2.84 0.68
CA ILE A 26 -4.16 2.91 -0.74
C ILE A 26 -5.53 2.26 -0.88
N THR A 27 -6.50 2.99 -1.40
CA THR A 27 -7.86 2.51 -1.66
C THR A 27 -8.11 2.44 -3.16
N ALA A 28 -8.46 1.25 -3.63
CA ALA A 28 -8.90 1.04 -5.00
C ALA A 28 -10.36 1.46 -5.13
N ILE A 29 -10.65 2.24 -6.17
CA ILE A 29 -12.00 2.71 -6.48
C ILE A 29 -12.48 2.00 -7.75
N ASP A 30 -13.67 1.43 -7.71
CA ASP A 30 -14.31 0.79 -8.86
C ASP A 30 -14.73 1.83 -9.91
N ALA A 31 -15.10 1.38 -11.11
CA ALA A 31 -15.59 2.26 -12.18
C ALA A 31 -16.89 3.02 -11.83
N ARG A 32 -17.54 2.68 -10.70
CA ARG A 32 -18.74 3.35 -10.17
C ARG A 32 -18.40 4.34 -9.05
N GLY A 33 -17.12 4.59 -8.78
CA GLY A 33 -16.68 5.52 -7.74
C GLY A 33 -16.77 4.96 -6.32
N ARG A 34 -16.89 3.64 -6.14
CA ARG A 34 -17.01 3.00 -4.82
C ARG A 34 -15.71 2.32 -4.41
N PRO A 35 -15.38 2.29 -3.10
CA PRO A 35 -14.26 1.51 -2.61
C PRO A 35 -14.42 0.02 -2.96
N ALA A 36 -13.50 -0.52 -3.74
CA ALA A 36 -13.45 -1.94 -4.10
C ALA A 36 -12.58 -2.74 -3.14
N GLY A 37 -11.55 -2.09 -2.59
CA GLY A 37 -10.62 -2.68 -1.64
C GLY A 37 -9.60 -1.67 -1.16
N SER A 38 -8.82 -2.04 -0.15
CA SER A 38 -7.75 -1.19 0.37
C SER A 38 -6.52 -2.02 0.75
N VAL A 39 -5.37 -1.37 0.82
CA VAL A 39 -4.12 -1.92 1.33
C VAL A 39 -3.42 -0.84 2.15
N THR A 40 -2.96 -1.18 3.35
CA THR A 40 -2.17 -0.27 4.18
C THR A 40 -0.70 -0.61 4.04
N VAL A 41 0.12 0.38 3.68
CA VAL A 41 1.57 0.29 3.53
C VAL A 41 2.24 1.04 4.66
N CYS A 42 3.17 0.42 5.37
CA CYS A 42 3.89 1.08 6.46
C CYS A 42 5.39 1.04 6.18
N THR A 43 5.96 2.21 5.86
CA THR A 43 7.41 2.36 5.61
C THR A 43 8.24 2.07 6.86
N LYS A 44 7.73 2.39 8.06
CA LYS A 44 8.38 2.09 9.35
C LYS A 44 8.44 0.59 9.63
N ALA A 45 7.34 -0.13 9.36
CA ALA A 45 7.30 -1.58 9.48
C ALA A 45 7.93 -2.30 8.29
N ARG A 46 8.22 -1.58 7.19
CA ARG A 46 8.67 -2.09 5.89
C ARG A 46 7.81 -3.24 5.40
N GLY A 47 6.51 -3.02 5.34
CA GLY A 47 5.55 -4.03 4.92
C GLY A 47 4.21 -3.41 4.56
N TYR A 48 3.30 -4.27 4.10
CA TYR A 48 1.93 -3.90 3.80
C TYR A 48 0.96 -4.96 4.32
N THR A 49 -0.32 -4.59 4.45
CA THR A 49 -1.41 -5.50 4.78
C THR A 49 -2.62 -5.13 3.94
N LEU A 50 -3.34 -6.13 3.43
CA LEU A 50 -4.64 -5.88 2.79
C LEU A 50 -5.63 -5.36 3.85
N GLY A 51 -6.52 -4.47 3.41
CA GLY A 51 -7.45 -3.71 4.24
C GLY A 51 -6.83 -2.52 4.97
N VAL A 52 -7.67 -1.83 5.74
CA VAL A 52 -7.27 -0.71 6.60
C VAL A 52 -6.87 -1.21 8.00
N ALA A 53 -5.74 -1.91 8.07
CA ALA A 53 -5.26 -2.55 9.29
C ALA A 53 -3.84 -2.12 9.66
N LYS A 54 -3.47 -2.28 10.94
CA LYS A 54 -2.11 -2.01 11.39
C LYS A 54 -1.15 -3.02 10.74
N VAL A 55 -0.24 -2.52 9.91
CA VAL A 55 0.83 -3.32 9.33
C VAL A 55 1.71 -3.84 10.46
N ARG A 56 1.79 -5.15 10.60
CA ARG A 56 2.76 -5.80 11.49
C ARG A 56 3.98 -6.14 10.68
N ARG A 57 5.16 -5.88 11.24
CA ARG A 57 6.40 -6.44 10.73
C ARG A 57 6.25 -7.96 10.81
N ALA A 58 6.30 -8.66 9.68
CA ALA A 58 6.25 -10.11 9.72
C ALA A 58 7.48 -10.59 10.50
N ARG A 59 7.24 -11.44 11.50
CA ARG A 59 8.28 -11.91 12.45
C ARG A 59 9.35 -12.75 11.74
N ASP A 60 8.99 -13.36 10.61
CA ASP A 60 9.81 -14.33 9.86
C ASP A 60 9.91 -14.04 8.35
N ALA A 61 8.97 -13.28 7.78
CA ALA A 61 9.04 -12.85 6.39
C ALA A 61 9.71 -11.48 6.32
N ALA A 62 10.80 -11.37 5.58
CA ALA A 62 11.37 -10.09 5.15
C ALA A 62 12.13 -9.25 6.19
N GLU A 63 13.08 -9.84 6.92
CA GLU A 63 14.23 -9.00 7.29
C GLU A 63 14.95 -8.48 6.03
N ASP A 64 14.82 -9.12 4.86
CA ASP A 64 15.57 -8.76 3.64
C ASP A 64 14.78 -8.34 2.39
N VAL A 65 13.44 -8.45 2.35
CA VAL A 65 12.70 -8.18 1.09
C VAL A 65 12.71 -6.70 0.68
N TYR A 66 12.62 -5.79 1.67
CA TYR A 66 12.62 -4.34 1.43
C TYR A 66 13.85 -3.66 2.05
N LYS A 67 15.03 -4.01 1.51
CA LYS A 67 16.33 -3.37 1.81
C LYS A 67 16.97 -2.84 0.52
N GLY A 68 17.98 -1.98 0.65
CA GLY A 68 18.74 -1.43 -0.47
C GLY A 68 18.08 -0.25 -1.17
N LEU A 69 18.66 0.24 -2.27
CA LEU A 69 18.11 1.37 -3.03
C LEU A 69 16.77 0.97 -3.69
N GLY A 70 15.77 1.85 -3.67
CA GLY A 70 14.48 1.60 -4.33
C GLY A 70 13.51 0.67 -3.57
N TRP A 71 13.82 0.30 -2.33
CA TRP A 71 12.95 -0.56 -1.52
C TRP A 71 11.54 0.00 -1.33
N GLN A 72 11.39 1.33 -1.24
CA GLN A 72 10.09 1.98 -1.11
C GLN A 72 9.24 1.76 -2.36
N VAL A 73 9.82 1.94 -3.55
CA VAL A 73 9.13 1.68 -4.83
C VAL A 73 8.63 0.24 -4.86
N ARG A 74 9.50 -0.74 -4.57
CA ARG A 74 9.13 -2.16 -4.53
C ARG A 74 8.03 -2.45 -3.51
N LEU A 75 8.11 -1.90 -2.31
CA LEU A 75 7.11 -2.08 -1.26
C LEU A 75 5.72 -1.59 -1.71
N PHE A 76 5.66 -0.41 -2.29
CA PHE A 76 4.40 0.15 -2.76
C PHE A 76 3.88 -0.59 -4.00
N SER A 77 4.75 -0.96 -4.94
CA SER A 77 4.37 -1.77 -6.11
C SER A 77 3.81 -3.13 -5.71
N ASP A 78 4.44 -3.84 -4.77
CA ASP A 78 3.96 -5.14 -4.28
C ASP A 78 2.60 -5.00 -3.59
N ALA A 79 2.41 -3.94 -2.80
CA ALA A 79 1.14 -3.67 -2.13
C ALA A 79 0.00 -3.40 -3.13
N VAL A 80 0.25 -2.59 -4.16
CA VAL A 80 -0.72 -2.31 -5.23
C VAL A 80 -1.01 -3.57 -6.05
N CYS A 81 0.02 -4.37 -6.35
CA CYS A 81 -0.13 -5.63 -7.07
C CYS A 81 -0.98 -6.63 -6.28
N ALA A 82 -0.71 -6.80 -4.99
CA ALA A 82 -1.49 -7.67 -4.11
C ALA A 82 -2.95 -7.23 -4.00
N LEU A 83 -3.20 -5.91 -3.93
CA LEU A 83 -4.56 -5.37 -3.96
C LEU A 83 -5.24 -5.66 -5.31
N SER A 84 -4.57 -5.43 -6.44
CA SER A 84 -5.11 -5.73 -7.78
C SER A 84 -5.51 -7.20 -7.92
N GLN A 85 -4.61 -8.12 -7.54
CA GLN A 85 -4.89 -9.56 -7.58
C GLN A 85 -6.11 -9.96 -6.72
N THR A 86 -6.32 -9.25 -5.61
CA THR A 86 -7.49 -9.48 -4.74
C THR A 86 -8.79 -8.97 -5.37
N LEU A 87 -8.73 -7.97 -6.25
CA LEU A 87 -9.89 -7.39 -6.93
C LEU A 87 -10.26 -8.13 -8.22
N GLU A 88 -9.28 -8.81 -8.83
CA GLU A 88 -9.46 -9.59 -10.06
C GLU A 88 -10.06 -10.99 -9.82
N ASN A 89 -10.16 -11.41 -8.55
CA ASN A 89 -10.64 -12.73 -8.13
C ASN A 89 -12.02 -12.67 -7.46
#